data_AF-A0AAU9B0I1-F1
#
_entry.id   AF-A0AAU9B0I1-F1
#
_cell.length_a   1.000
_cell.length_b   1.000
_cell.length_c   1.000
_cell.angle_alpha   90.00
_cell.angle_beta   90.00
_cell.angle_gamma   90.00
#
_symmetry.space_group_name_H-M   'P 1'
#
loop_
_entity.id
_entity.type
_entity.pdbx_description
1 polymer ?
#
loop_
_entity_poly.entity_id
_entity_poly.type
_entity_poly.pdbx_seq_one_letter_code
_entity_poly.pdbx_strand_id
1 'polypeptide(L)'
;MNRLLLQVPILALSGAVAVLWTAPAPAQQHTTVLQAENVRFDYAQVLRVTPVYQTLRATTVEQQCDPEEGKTDSRLQRVLGTVREALGRERDPKPSTGENCRPVPVEREFRRPIAYDVDYVYKGNRFRSRLPEDPGNKLKVRVAVTPVVAPISTAR
;
A
#
# COMPACT_ATOMS: atom_id res chain seq x y z
N MET A 1 13.35 103.87 -30.27
CA MET A 1 11.97 104.25 -29.91
C MET A 1 11.13 102.98 -29.94
N ASN A 2 10.55 102.63 -28.79
CA ASN A 2 10.26 101.28 -28.34
C ASN A 2 8.75 101.00 -28.38
N ARG A 3 8.28 99.98 -29.12
CA ARG A 3 6.97 99.26 -28.97
C ARG A 3 7.04 97.93 -29.74
N LEU A 4 7.35 96.80 -29.10
CA LEU A 4 6.45 95.85 -28.42
C LEU A 4 5.32 95.25 -29.31
N LEU A 5 5.50 93.95 -29.58
CA LEU A 5 4.53 92.84 -29.56
C LEU A 5 3.54 92.68 -30.73
N LEU A 6 3.77 91.65 -31.55
CA LEU A 6 2.84 90.51 -31.64
C LEU A 6 3.58 89.27 -32.13
N GLN A 7 3.20 88.12 -31.57
CA GLN A 7 3.98 86.89 -31.48
C GLN A 7 4.19 86.15 -32.81
N VAL A 8 5.39 85.59 -32.92
CA VAL A 8 5.90 84.66 -33.93
C VAL A 8 5.07 83.36 -33.94
N PRO A 9 4.47 82.93 -35.06
CA PRO A 9 4.20 81.51 -35.29
C PRO A 9 5.48 80.86 -35.81
N ILE A 10 5.58 79.52 -35.76
CA ILE A 10 6.62 78.64 -36.33
C ILE A 10 7.51 77.99 -35.25
N LEU A 11 7.11 76.79 -34.81
CA LEU A 11 7.89 75.54 -34.77
C LEU A 11 7.47 74.62 -33.61
N ALA A 12 6.70 73.58 -33.94
CA ALA A 12 6.75 72.23 -33.37
C ALA A 12 5.68 71.41 -34.12
N LEU A 13 5.93 70.83 -35.29
CA LEU A 13 6.86 69.72 -35.54
C LEU A 13 6.55 68.50 -34.66
N SER A 14 5.42 67.84 -34.95
CA SER A 14 5.22 66.38 -34.88
C SER A 14 3.97 66.11 -35.71
N GLY A 15 4.04 65.46 -36.88
CA GLY A 15 4.72 64.20 -37.12
C GLY A 15 3.65 63.11 -37.11
N ALA A 16 3.05 62.89 -38.28
CA ALA A 16 2.31 61.68 -38.67
C ALA A 16 1.32 61.08 -37.63
N VAL A 17 0.04 61.44 -37.76
CA VAL A 17 -1.07 60.60 -37.28
C VAL A 17 -1.16 59.38 -38.21
N ALA A 18 -0.36 58.36 -37.93
CA ALA A 18 -0.54 57.02 -38.50
C ALA A 18 -1.45 56.23 -37.56
N VAL A 19 -2.76 56.24 -37.86
CA VAL A 19 -3.72 55.34 -37.20
C VAL A 19 -3.40 53.92 -37.68
N LEU A 20 -2.56 53.20 -36.92
CA LEU A 20 -2.42 51.75 -37.08
C LEU A 20 -3.73 51.11 -36.64
N TRP A 21 -4.54 50.68 -37.61
CA TRP A 21 -5.63 49.74 -37.38
C TRP A 21 -5.01 48.39 -37.02
N THR A 22 -4.85 48.11 -35.73
CA THR A 22 -4.56 46.77 -35.24
C THR A 22 -5.83 45.94 -35.38
N ALA A 23 -5.97 45.20 -36.48
CA ALA A 23 -7.00 44.19 -36.59
C ALA A 23 -6.74 43.12 -35.51
N PRO A 24 -7.71 42.81 -34.62
CA PRO A 24 -7.55 41.70 -33.70
C PRO A 24 -7.44 40.42 -34.53
N ALA A 25 -6.29 39.74 -34.44
CA ALA A 25 -6.15 38.41 -35.00
C ALA A 25 -7.21 37.50 -34.35
N PRO A 26 -7.96 36.67 -35.11
CA PRO A 26 -8.88 35.73 -34.52
C PRO A 26 -8.09 34.75 -33.66
N ALA A 27 -8.19 34.89 -32.34
CA ALA A 27 -7.74 33.87 -31.41
C ALA A 27 -8.52 32.61 -31.71
N GLN A 28 -7.87 31.61 -32.32
CA GLN A 28 -8.50 30.31 -32.59
C GLN A 28 -8.89 29.69 -31.25
N GLN A 29 -10.18 29.79 -30.90
CA GLN A 29 -10.76 29.07 -29.80
C GLN A 29 -10.75 27.58 -30.16
N HIS A 30 -9.66 26.89 -29.85
CA HIS A 30 -9.68 25.44 -29.78
C HIS A 30 -10.63 25.06 -28.63
N THR A 31 -11.90 24.82 -28.97
CA THR A 31 -12.87 24.26 -28.03
C THR A 31 -12.45 22.82 -27.75
N THR A 32 -11.56 22.63 -26.77
CA THR A 32 -11.23 21.30 -26.28
C THR A 32 -12.44 20.78 -25.51
N VAL A 33 -13.17 19.84 -26.11
CA VAL A 33 -14.24 19.12 -25.42
C VAL A 33 -13.57 18.22 -24.37
N LEU A 34 -13.50 18.70 -23.13
CA LEU A 34 -13.07 17.89 -21.99
C LEU A 34 -14.17 16.86 -21.72
N GLN A 35 -13.98 15.64 -22.22
CA GLN A 35 -14.92 14.56 -21.93
C GLN A 35 -14.82 14.18 -20.45
N ALA A 36 -15.92 14.32 -19.72
CA ALA A 36 -16.00 13.83 -18.36
C ALA A 36 -15.82 12.29 -18.35
N GLU A 37 -14.99 11.78 -17.44
CA GLU A 37 -14.77 10.35 -17.27
C GLU A 37 -16.10 9.68 -16.88
N ASN A 38 -16.65 8.83 -17.75
CA ASN A 38 -17.89 8.10 -17.46
C ASN A 38 -17.57 6.92 -16.54
N VAL A 39 -17.62 7.17 -15.23
CA VAL A 39 -17.28 6.20 -14.19
C VAL A 39 -18.53 5.52 -13.66
N ARG A 40 -18.53 4.19 -13.62
CA ARG A 40 -19.56 3.38 -12.96
C ARG A 40 -18.93 2.32 -12.07
N PHE A 41 -19.63 1.94 -11.01
CA PHE A 41 -19.27 0.80 -10.18
C PHE A 41 -20.04 -0.43 -10.65
N ASP A 42 -19.34 -1.56 -10.72
CA ASP A 42 -19.92 -2.85 -11.10
C ASP A 42 -19.27 -3.97 -10.26
N TYR A 43 -19.76 -5.19 -10.41
CA TYR A 43 -19.19 -6.38 -9.76
C TYR A 43 -18.55 -7.32 -10.77
N ALA A 44 -17.32 -7.70 -10.49
CA ALA A 44 -16.57 -8.74 -11.19
C ALA A 44 -16.63 -10.06 -10.41
N GLN A 45 -16.57 -11.17 -11.14
CA GLN A 45 -16.50 -12.49 -10.54
C GLN A 45 -15.06 -12.82 -10.18
N VAL A 46 -14.81 -13.18 -8.92
CA VAL A 46 -13.48 -13.60 -8.47
C VAL A 46 -13.23 -15.03 -8.92
N LEU A 47 -12.02 -15.28 -9.45
CA LEU A 47 -11.56 -16.59 -9.89
C LEU A 47 -10.60 -17.22 -8.87
N ARG A 48 -9.65 -16.44 -8.35
CA ARG A 48 -8.64 -16.92 -7.40
C ARG A 48 -8.19 -15.79 -6.47
N VAL A 49 -7.99 -16.12 -5.20
CA VAL A 49 -7.40 -15.25 -4.19
C VAL A 49 -6.12 -15.91 -3.67
N THR A 50 -4.98 -15.23 -3.80
CA THR A 50 -3.68 -15.72 -3.30
C THR A 50 -3.13 -14.77 -2.24
N PRO A 51 -3.00 -15.19 -0.97
CA PRO A 51 -2.42 -14.33 0.06
C PRO A 51 -0.92 -14.13 -0.18
N VAL A 52 -0.47 -12.89 -0.02
CA VAL A 52 0.93 -12.50 -0.08
C VAL A 52 1.44 -12.36 1.35
N TYR A 53 2.33 -13.25 1.77
CA TYR A 53 2.90 -13.25 3.11
C TYR A 53 4.19 -12.44 3.19
N GLN A 54 4.39 -11.74 4.31
CA GLN A 54 5.66 -11.13 4.69
C GLN A 54 6.30 -11.94 5.82
N THR A 55 7.57 -12.31 5.65
CA THR A 55 8.40 -12.95 6.67
C THR A 55 9.00 -11.87 7.58
N LEU A 56 8.64 -11.87 8.85
CA LEU A 56 9.19 -11.02 9.89
C LEU A 56 10.07 -11.86 10.81
N ARG A 57 11.24 -11.36 11.17
CA ARG A 57 12.11 -12.00 12.15
C ARG A 57 11.95 -11.27 13.48
N ALA A 58 11.63 -12.00 14.52
CA ALA A 58 11.55 -11.46 15.87
C ALA A 58 12.31 -12.35 16.85
N THR A 59 13.04 -11.71 17.76
CA THR A 59 13.76 -12.39 18.83
C THR A 59 12.86 -12.46 20.05
N THR A 60 12.45 -13.67 20.44
CA THR A 60 11.67 -13.90 21.67
C THR A 60 12.57 -14.56 22.70
N VAL A 61 12.53 -14.08 23.95
CA VAL A 61 13.28 -14.69 25.05
C VAL A 61 12.48 -15.89 25.55
N GLU A 62 12.97 -17.10 25.29
CA GLU A 62 12.38 -18.36 25.80
C GLU A 62 13.27 -18.91 26.92
N GLN A 63 12.66 -19.57 27.91
CA GLN A 63 13.39 -20.24 28.97
C GLN A 63 13.80 -21.64 28.47
N GLN A 64 15.09 -21.82 28.20
CA GLN A 64 15.65 -23.13 27.87
C GLN A 64 16.14 -23.77 29.17
N CYS A 65 15.49 -24.85 29.59
CA CYS A 65 15.90 -25.66 30.74
C CYS A 65 16.72 -26.86 30.26
N ASP A 66 17.86 -27.09 30.89
CA ASP A 66 18.68 -28.27 30.58
C ASP A 66 17.96 -29.54 31.08
N PRO A 67 17.98 -30.64 30.31
CA PRO A 67 17.44 -31.90 30.78
C PRO A 67 18.26 -32.39 31.97
N GLU A 68 17.59 -32.68 33.09
CA GLU A 68 18.23 -33.24 34.29
C GLU A 68 19.07 -34.47 33.90
N GLU A 69 20.39 -34.39 34.08
CA GLU A 69 21.29 -35.51 33.83
C GLU A 69 20.85 -36.68 34.71
N GLY A 70 20.45 -37.76 34.06
CA GLY A 70 19.81 -38.90 34.69
C GLY A 70 20.62 -39.43 35.87
N LYS A 71 20.01 -39.37 37.07
CA LYS A 71 20.33 -40.36 38.11
C LYS A 71 20.26 -41.73 37.45
N THR A 72 21.38 -42.43 37.43
CA THR A 72 21.47 -43.83 37.00
C THR A 72 20.39 -44.64 37.69
N ASP A 73 19.35 -44.99 36.93
CA ASP A 73 18.25 -45.87 37.31
C ASP A 73 18.79 -47.30 37.53
N SER A 74 19.48 -47.50 38.65
CA SER A 74 19.65 -48.83 39.19
C SER A 74 18.26 -49.35 39.56
N ARG A 75 17.88 -50.53 39.04
CA ARG A 75 16.58 -51.20 39.27
C ARG A 75 16.15 -51.25 40.75
N LEU A 76 17.12 -51.13 41.66
CA LEU A 76 16.94 -51.02 43.11
C LEU A 76 16.23 -49.72 43.56
N GLN A 77 16.40 -48.59 42.86
CA GLN A 77 15.81 -47.30 43.23
C GLN A 77 14.29 -47.26 42.99
N ARG A 78 13.78 -47.95 41.96
CA ARG A 78 12.32 -48.07 41.73
C ARG A 78 11.62 -48.86 42.83
N VAL A 79 12.27 -49.90 43.35
CA VAL A 79 11.73 -50.73 44.45
C VAL A 79 11.75 -49.97 45.78
N LEU A 80 12.73 -49.08 46.00
CA LEU A 80 12.79 -48.23 47.19
C LEU A 80 11.75 -47.09 47.18
N GLY A 81 11.28 -46.67 46.00
CA GLY A 81 10.21 -45.67 45.86
C GLY A 81 8.86 -46.19 46.35
N THR A 82 8.49 -47.41 45.97
CA THR A 82 7.16 -47.98 46.26
C THR A 82 6.94 -48.25 47.75
N VAL A 83 7.97 -48.73 48.46
CA VAL A 83 7.87 -49.01 49.91
C VAL A 83 7.83 -47.72 50.74
N ARG A 84 8.46 -46.65 50.25
CA ARG A 84 8.49 -45.34 50.93
C ARG A 84 7.15 -44.61 50.87
N GLU A 85 6.38 -44.83 49.80
CA GLU A 85 5.03 -44.30 49.61
C GLU A 85 4.00 -44.96 50.54
N ALA A 86 4.19 -46.26 50.84
CA ALA A 86 3.34 -46.99 51.78
C ALA A 86 3.54 -46.61 53.27
N LEU A 87 4.65 -45.92 53.62
CA LEU A 87 5.01 -45.59 55.01
C LEU A 87 4.69 -44.13 55.41
N GLY A 88 3.89 -43.42 54.63
CA GLY A 88 3.16 -42.23 55.09
C GLY A 88 4.01 -41.05 55.56
N ARG A 89 5.21 -40.86 54.99
CA ARG A 89 6.00 -39.64 55.22
C ARG A 89 6.26 -38.94 53.90
N GLU A 90 5.18 -38.37 53.37
CA GLU A 90 5.18 -37.43 52.26
C GLU A 90 6.00 -36.19 52.67
N ARG A 91 7.28 -36.17 52.31
CA ARG A 91 7.84 -34.91 51.85
C ARG A 91 7.60 -34.98 50.36
N ASP A 92 6.58 -34.26 49.89
CA ASP A 92 6.47 -33.96 48.47
C ASP A 92 7.87 -33.62 47.97
N PRO A 93 8.46 -34.40 47.04
CA PRO A 93 9.56 -33.86 46.29
C PRO A 93 8.95 -32.65 45.58
N LYS A 94 9.24 -31.45 46.09
CA LYS A 94 8.90 -30.22 45.38
C LYS A 94 9.34 -30.46 43.94
N PRO A 95 8.47 -30.30 42.94
CA PRO A 95 8.91 -30.36 41.55
C PRO A 95 10.14 -29.46 41.50
N SER A 96 11.28 -29.99 41.06
CA SER A 96 12.49 -29.18 41.00
C SER A 96 12.12 -27.94 40.20
N THR A 97 12.09 -26.80 40.90
CA THR A 97 11.71 -25.53 40.31
C THR A 97 12.88 -25.15 39.42
N GLY A 98 12.93 -25.72 38.21
CA GLY A 98 13.89 -25.49 37.13
C GLY A 98 15.17 -24.78 37.54
N GLU A 99 16.00 -25.41 38.36
CA GLU A 99 17.21 -24.75 38.92
C GLU A 99 18.23 -24.41 37.82
N ASN A 100 18.05 -24.97 36.61
CA ASN A 100 18.92 -24.81 35.45
C ASN A 100 18.17 -24.30 34.20
N CYS A 101 17.23 -23.36 34.35
CA CYS A 101 16.60 -22.68 33.21
C CYS A 101 17.33 -21.36 32.89
N ARG A 102 17.79 -21.19 31.65
CA ARG A 102 18.44 -19.95 31.18
C ARG A 102 17.56 -19.22 30.14
N PRO A 103 17.46 -17.88 30.21
CA PRO A 103 16.79 -17.10 29.17
C PRO A 103 17.64 -17.11 27.90
N VAL A 104 17.13 -17.70 26.83
CA VAL A 104 17.80 -17.74 25.53
C VAL A 104 17.01 -16.90 24.54
N PRO A 105 17.64 -15.92 23.86
CA PRO A 105 16.99 -15.25 22.73
C PRO A 105 16.85 -16.25 21.58
N VAL A 106 15.61 -16.61 21.24
CA VAL A 106 15.30 -17.48 20.11
C VAL A 106 14.75 -16.64 18.97
N GLU A 107 15.38 -16.73 17.80
CA GLU A 107 14.91 -16.06 16.58
C GLU A 107 13.75 -16.87 15.99
N ARG A 108 12.58 -16.23 15.85
CA ARG A 108 11.38 -16.83 15.29
C ARG A 108 11.00 -16.06 14.01
N GLU A 109 10.70 -16.81 12.95
CA GLU A 109 10.16 -16.25 11.70
C GLU A 109 8.63 -16.27 11.75
N PHE A 110 8.01 -15.10 11.72
CA PHE A 110 6.57 -14.92 11.67
C PHE A 110 6.14 -14.59 10.25
N ARG A 111 5.11 -15.25 9.76
CA ARG A 111 4.52 -14.95 8.44
C ARG A 111 3.15 -14.33 8.61
N ARG A 112 2.97 -13.09 8.14
CA ARG A 112 1.67 -12.41 8.14
C ARG A 112 1.22 -12.08 6.71
N PRO A 113 -0.06 -12.27 6.35
CA PRO A 113 -0.60 -11.77 5.10
C PRO A 113 -0.54 -10.24 5.09
N ILE A 114 0.02 -9.66 4.02
CA ILE A 114 0.08 -8.20 3.83
C ILE A 114 -0.83 -7.72 2.69
N ALA A 115 -1.16 -8.63 1.77
CA ALA A 115 -2.00 -8.33 0.62
C ALA A 115 -2.59 -9.62 0.05
N TYR A 116 -3.52 -9.46 -0.89
CA TYR A 116 -4.16 -10.53 -1.64
C TYR A 116 -3.99 -10.24 -3.12
N ASP A 117 -3.32 -11.13 -3.84
CA ASP A 117 -3.31 -11.13 -5.29
C ASP A 117 -4.60 -11.81 -5.77
N VAL A 118 -5.45 -11.05 -6.44
CA VAL A 118 -6.79 -11.48 -6.84
C VAL A 118 -6.89 -11.51 -8.35
N ASP A 119 -7.15 -12.69 -8.89
CA ASP A 119 -7.49 -12.91 -10.28
C ASP A 119 -9.02 -12.86 -10.41
N TYR A 120 -9.54 -11.99 -11.28
CA TYR A 120 -10.98 -11.81 -11.48
C TYR A 120 -11.33 -11.66 -12.96
N VAL A 121 -12.61 -11.91 -13.28
CA VAL A 121 -13.14 -11.75 -14.63
C VAL A 121 -14.23 -10.68 -14.66
N TYR A 122 -14.09 -9.75 -15.60
CA TYR A 122 -15.08 -8.72 -15.87
C TYR A 122 -15.41 -8.70 -17.36
N LYS A 123 -16.68 -8.92 -17.70
CA LYS A 123 -17.20 -8.96 -19.09
C LYS A 123 -16.33 -9.83 -20.03
N GLY A 124 -15.89 -11.00 -19.54
CA GLY A 124 -15.10 -11.97 -20.31
C GLY A 124 -13.57 -11.75 -20.27
N ASN A 125 -13.11 -10.58 -19.84
CA ASN A 125 -11.68 -10.28 -19.72
C ASN A 125 -11.16 -10.62 -18.32
N ARG A 126 -9.97 -11.22 -18.25
CA ARG A 126 -9.30 -11.57 -16.99
C ARG A 126 -8.34 -10.47 -16.58
N PHE A 127 -8.36 -10.15 -15.30
CA PHE A 127 -7.52 -9.13 -14.69
C PHE A 127 -6.91 -9.66 -13.39
N ARG A 128 -5.79 -9.07 -12.98
CA ARG A 128 -5.15 -9.35 -11.70
C ARG A 128 -4.87 -8.04 -10.98
N SER A 129 -5.28 -7.97 -9.73
CA SER A 129 -5.06 -6.80 -8.86
C SER A 129 -4.58 -7.25 -7.49
N ARG A 130 -3.79 -6.39 -6.83
CA ARG A 130 -3.37 -6.60 -5.44
C ARG A 130 -4.25 -5.76 -4.52
N LEU A 131 -4.90 -6.42 -3.55
CA LEU A 131 -5.83 -5.82 -2.60
C LEU A 131 -5.28 -5.92 -1.17
N PRO A 132 -5.62 -4.98 -0.27
CA PRO A 132 -5.23 -5.06 1.13
C PRO A 132 -6.05 -6.08 1.92
N GLU A 133 -7.26 -6.39 1.47
CA GLU A 133 -8.22 -7.26 2.13
C GLU A 133 -8.78 -8.30 1.15
N ASP A 134 -9.29 -9.42 1.68
CA ASP A 134 -9.89 -10.49 0.89
C ASP A 134 -11.26 -10.05 0.34
N PRO A 135 -11.46 -9.97 -0.98
CA PRO A 135 -12.74 -9.58 -1.57
C PRO A 135 -13.80 -10.69 -1.56
N GLY A 136 -13.44 -11.94 -1.23
CA GLY A 136 -14.34 -13.08 -1.31
C GLY A 136 -14.73 -13.44 -2.76
N ASN A 137 -16.01 -13.72 -3.00
CA ASN A 137 -16.49 -14.27 -4.28
C ASN A 137 -16.77 -13.20 -5.37
N LYS A 138 -16.95 -11.93 -4.99
CA LYS A 138 -17.29 -10.84 -5.92
C LYS A 138 -16.47 -9.60 -5.59
N LEU A 139 -15.83 -9.04 -6.61
CA LEU A 139 -15.01 -7.85 -6.45
C LEU A 139 -15.76 -6.62 -7.00
N LYS A 140 -15.89 -5.57 -6.19
CA LYS A 140 -16.43 -4.28 -6.66
C LYS A 140 -15.36 -3.56 -7.49
N VAL A 141 -15.66 -3.28 -8.75
CA VAL A 141 -14.74 -2.64 -9.70
C VAL A 141 -15.24 -1.25 -10.10
N ARG A 142 -14.30 -0.29 -10.27
CA ARG A 142 -14.55 1.04 -10.83
C ARG A 142 -14.24 0.99 -12.33
N VAL A 143 -15.27 1.06 -13.16
CA VAL A 143 -15.17 0.99 -14.61
C VAL A 143 -15.26 2.41 -15.17
N ALA A 144 -14.19 2.84 -15.84
CA ALA A 144 -14.16 4.09 -16.59
C ALA A 144 -14.31 3.77 -18.08
N VAL A 145 -15.30 4.36 -18.73
CA VAL A 145 -15.53 4.17 -20.17
C VAL A 145 -15.18 5.44 -20.91
N THR A 146 -14.21 5.34 -21.81
CA THR A 146 -13.79 6.43 -22.70
C THR A 146 -14.12 6.04 -24.15
N PRO A 147 -14.93 6.84 -24.86
CA PRO A 147 -15.26 6.54 -26.25
C PRO A 147 -14.05 6.77 -27.15
N VAL A 148 -13.94 5.98 -28.21
CA VAL A 148 -12.91 6.17 -29.24
C VAL A 148 -13.44 7.17 -30.27
N VAL A 149 -12.82 8.35 -30.33
CA VAL A 149 -13.06 9.31 -31.42
C VAL A 149 -12.12 8.97 -32.58
N ALA A 150 -12.68 8.54 -33.71
CA ALA A 150 -11.89 8.40 -34.92
C ALA A 150 -11.41 9.79 -35.36
N PRO A 151 -10.13 9.97 -35.73
CA PRO A 151 -9.71 11.20 -36.36
C PRO A 151 -10.51 11.37 -37.64
N ILE A 152 -11.02 12.59 -37.86
CA ILE A 152 -11.74 12.95 -39.07
C ILE A 152 -10.75 12.71 -40.22
N SER A 153 -11.02 11.70 -41.05
CA SER A 153 -10.23 11.44 -42.25
C SER A 153 -10.47 12.59 -43.22
N THR A 154 -9.59 13.60 -43.19
CA THR A 154 -9.51 14.64 -44.23
C THR A 154 -8.87 14.03 -45.48
N ALA A 155 -9.58 13.08 -46.10
CA ALA A 155 -9.21 12.56 -47.41
C ALA A 155 -9.72 13.53 -48.48
N ARG A 156 -8.78 14.38 -48.90
CA ARG A 156 -8.61 15.03 -50.21
C ARG A 156 -9.76 15.87 -50.78
#